data_AF-A0A3R6HDQ0-F1
#
_entry.id   AF-A0A3R6HDQ0-F1
#
_cell.length_a   1.000
_cell.length_b   1.000
_cell.length_c   1.000
_cell.angle_alpha   90.00
_cell.angle_beta   90.00
_cell.angle_gamma   90.00
#
_symmetry.space_group_name_H-M   'P 1'
#
loop_
_entity.id
_entity.type
_entity.pdbx_description
1 polymer ?
#
loop_
_entity_poly.entity_id
_entity_poly.type
_entity_poly.pdbx_seq_one_letter_code
_entity_poly.pdbx_strand_id
1 'polypeptide(L)'
;MELAKYKACICEGSAEEAIIDIQVDNDLLIFNREEMLEERVIRCRSAKRFEERYLRKGFDEQISVIRILDSRREEFRLSKAYEQKIDVVNVITAPEIEMLIIHAEGAYDQFKRSGKKPSEFCKINLRMHDVKSYDFVKQYFSNPQLLVKAIKEYRRTANIPKGEYSLSDLLR
;
A
#
# COMPACT_ATOMS: atom_id res chain seq x y z
N MET A 1 8.88 12.52 3.80
CA MET A 1 7.63 12.67 3.04
C MET A 1 6.76 13.62 3.84
N GLU A 2 6.25 14.67 3.22
CA GLU A 2 5.30 15.59 3.85
C GLU A 2 3.95 15.38 3.18
N LEU A 3 2.91 15.12 3.97
CA LEU A 3 1.55 14.88 3.47
C LEU A 3 0.66 16.06 3.85
N ALA A 4 -0.26 16.43 2.96
CA ALA A 4 -1.27 17.43 3.22
C ALA A 4 -2.22 17.00 4.36
N LYS A 5 -3.07 17.92 4.83
CA LYS A 5 -3.98 17.66 5.95
C LYS A 5 -4.87 16.43 5.71
N TYR A 6 -5.50 16.34 4.54
CA TYR A 6 -6.31 15.18 4.17
C TYR A 6 -5.56 14.19 3.29
N LYS A 7 -5.82 12.90 3.49
CA LYS A 7 -5.20 11.79 2.76
C LYS A 7 -6.26 10.99 2.02
N ALA A 8 -6.00 10.71 0.75
CA ALA A 8 -6.75 9.72 -0.01
C ALA A 8 -5.87 8.50 -0.24
N CYS A 9 -6.02 7.46 0.57
CA CYS A 9 -5.26 6.23 0.39
C CYS A 9 -5.97 5.30 -0.59
N ILE A 10 -5.34 5.03 -1.73
CA ILE A 10 -5.90 4.21 -2.80
C ILE A 10 -5.12 2.90 -2.88
N CYS A 11 -5.82 1.77 -2.85
CA CYS A 11 -5.23 0.44 -2.99
C CYS A 11 -5.79 -0.30 -4.22
N GLU A 12 -4.95 -1.11 -4.88
CA GLU A 12 -5.31 -1.88 -6.08
C GLU A 12 -5.86 -3.29 -5.78
N GLY A 13 -5.36 -3.96 -4.74
CA GLY A 13 -5.76 -5.30 -4.29
C GLY A 13 -6.19 -5.36 -2.81
N SER A 14 -6.94 -6.40 -2.45
CA SER A 14 -7.50 -6.57 -1.11
C SER A 14 -6.44 -6.82 -0.04
N ALA A 15 -5.28 -7.37 -0.44
CA ALA A 15 -4.13 -7.52 0.44
C ALA A 15 -3.57 -6.15 0.86
N GLU A 16 -3.39 -5.22 -0.09
CA GLU A 16 -2.94 -3.86 0.19
C GLU A 16 -3.91 -3.12 1.13
N GLU A 17 -5.21 -3.27 0.88
CA GLU A 17 -6.26 -2.71 1.73
C GLU A 17 -6.14 -3.21 3.17
N ALA A 18 -6.02 -4.53 3.38
CA ALA A 18 -5.82 -5.10 4.70
C ALA A 18 -4.54 -4.57 5.38
N ILE A 19 -3.42 -4.49 4.66
CA ILE A 19 -2.16 -3.98 5.19
C ILE A 19 -2.27 -2.52 5.62
N ILE A 20 -2.91 -1.66 4.83
CA ILE A 20 -3.13 -0.26 5.21
C ILE A 20 -4.05 -0.16 6.42
N ASP A 21 -5.15 -0.92 6.45
CA ASP A 21 -6.06 -0.92 7.58
C ASP A 21 -5.38 -1.35 8.87
N ILE A 22 -4.58 -2.42 8.88
CA ILE A 22 -3.81 -2.83 10.06
C ILE A 22 -2.91 -1.71 10.53
N GLN A 23 -2.18 -1.06 9.62
CA GLN A 23 -1.23 -0.04 10.00
C GLN A 23 -1.92 1.20 10.60
N VAL A 24 -2.98 1.68 9.97
CA VAL A 24 -3.66 2.90 10.46
C VAL A 24 -4.50 2.63 11.71
N ASP A 25 -5.13 1.46 11.84
CA ASP A 25 -5.89 1.09 13.05
C ASP A 25 -4.99 0.88 14.29
N ASN A 26 -3.68 0.73 14.08
CA ASN A 26 -2.69 0.53 15.14
C ASN A 26 -1.70 1.69 15.25
N ASP A 27 -2.07 2.89 14.75
CA ASP A 27 -1.26 4.11 14.84
C ASP A 27 0.16 3.99 14.28
N LEU A 28 0.37 3.09 13.30
CA LEU A 28 1.69 2.81 12.72
C LEU A 28 2.06 3.78 11.59
N LEU A 29 1.09 4.46 10.98
CA LEU A 29 1.31 5.35 9.85
C LEU A 29 1.56 6.79 10.28
N ILE A 30 2.31 7.56 9.49
CA ILE A 30 2.52 9.01 9.69
C ILE A 30 1.25 9.88 9.55
N PHE A 31 0.08 9.24 9.43
CA PHE A 31 -1.25 9.83 9.42
C PHE A 31 -2.23 8.87 10.11
N ASN A 32 -3.39 9.37 10.53
CA ASN A 32 -4.42 8.63 11.24
C ASN A 32 -5.64 8.38 10.35
N ARG A 33 -6.56 7.54 10.85
CA ARG A 33 -7.79 7.11 10.17
C ARG A 33 -8.70 8.31 9.85
N GLU A 34 -8.80 9.25 10.77
CA GLU A 34 -9.62 10.47 10.70
C GLU A 34 -9.11 11.46 9.65
N GLU A 35 -7.84 11.36 9.28
CA GLU A 35 -7.24 12.17 8.24
C GLU A 35 -7.51 11.59 6.83
N MET A 36 -8.05 10.36 6.74
CA MET A 36 -8.39 9.71 5.49
C MET A 36 -9.76 10.16 4.97
N LEU A 37 -9.89 10.31 3.65
CA LEU A 37 -11.19 10.57 3.03
C LEU A 37 -12.19 9.44 3.32
N GLU A 38 -13.35 9.79 3.86
CA GLU A 38 -14.38 8.84 4.32
C GLU A 38 -13.86 7.83 5.36
N GLU A 39 -12.75 8.17 6.07
CA GLU A 39 -12.13 7.33 7.10
C GLU A 39 -11.84 5.90 6.62
N ARG A 40 -11.48 5.71 5.35
CA ARG A 40 -11.28 4.38 4.78
C ARG A 40 -10.31 4.35 3.61
N VAL A 41 -9.83 3.15 3.31
CA VAL A 41 -9.10 2.87 2.07
C VAL A 41 -10.06 2.96 0.88
N ILE A 42 -9.62 3.62 -0.19
CA ILE A 42 -10.38 3.80 -1.43
C ILE A 42 -9.97 2.75 -2.46
N ARG A 43 -10.95 1.96 -2.90
CA ARG A 43 -10.79 0.98 -3.98
C ARG A 43 -11.14 1.62 -5.32
N CYS A 44 -10.23 2.41 -5.88
CA CYS A 44 -10.47 3.09 -7.16
C CYS A 44 -9.20 3.17 -8.02
N ARG A 45 -9.16 2.45 -9.14
CA ARG A 45 -8.02 2.49 -10.07
C ARG A 45 -8.04 3.69 -11.02
N SER A 46 -9.20 4.29 -11.26
CA SER A 46 -9.35 5.37 -12.24
C SER A 46 -9.31 6.75 -11.57
N ALA A 47 -8.38 7.60 -12.04
CA ALA A 47 -8.30 9.01 -11.63
C ALA A 47 -9.62 9.77 -11.87
N LYS A 48 -10.28 9.54 -13.01
CA LYS A 48 -11.57 10.16 -13.34
C LYS A 48 -12.67 9.80 -12.33
N ARG A 49 -12.79 8.52 -11.96
CA ARG A 49 -13.78 8.09 -10.95
C ARG A 49 -13.45 8.66 -9.58
N PHE A 50 -12.16 8.76 -9.24
CA PHE A 50 -11.72 9.39 -8.01
C PHE A 50 -12.11 10.87 -7.97
N GLU A 51 -11.85 11.62 -9.04
CA GLU A 51 -12.24 13.03 -9.16
C GLU A 51 -13.75 13.25 -8.99
N GLU A 52 -14.55 12.49 -9.73
CA GLU A 52 -16.01 12.64 -9.75
C GLU A 52 -16.62 12.40 -8.38
N ARG A 53 -16.10 11.42 -7.63
CA ARG A 53 -16.64 11.01 -6.34
C ARG A 53 -16.11 11.83 -5.16
N TYR A 54 -14.81 12.12 -5.17
CA TYR A 54 -14.12 12.65 -4.00
C TYR A 54 -13.68 14.11 -4.17
N LEU A 55 -13.38 14.60 -5.37
CA LEU A 55 -12.80 15.94 -5.52
C LEU A 55 -13.82 17.03 -5.85
N ARG A 56 -14.99 16.65 -6.40
CA ARG A 56 -16.08 17.61 -6.71
C ARG A 56 -16.77 18.22 -5.49
N LYS A 57 -16.52 17.73 -4.27
CA LYS A 57 -17.23 18.17 -3.05
C LYS A 57 -16.77 19.53 -2.50
N GLY A 58 -15.95 20.31 -3.22
CA GLY A 58 -15.53 21.65 -2.79
C GLY A 58 -14.55 21.61 -1.61
N PHE A 59 -13.46 20.87 -1.75
CA PHE A 59 -12.40 20.84 -0.75
C PHE A 59 -11.59 22.15 -0.81
N ASP A 60 -11.64 22.92 0.26
CA ASP A 60 -10.84 24.16 0.42
C ASP A 60 -9.40 23.86 0.84
N GLU A 61 -9.14 22.69 1.41
CA GLU A 61 -7.83 22.28 1.90
C GLU A 61 -7.15 21.26 0.98
N GLN A 62 -5.81 21.24 0.99
CA GLN A 62 -4.99 20.39 0.15
C GLN A 62 -5.15 18.90 0.54
N ILE A 63 -5.19 18.03 -0.48
CA ILE A 63 -5.30 16.57 -0.32
C ILE A 63 -4.03 15.93 -0.88
N SER A 64 -3.46 14.97 -0.15
CA SER A 64 -2.44 14.06 -0.66
C SER A 64 -3.09 12.73 -1.06
N VAL A 65 -2.95 12.35 -2.33
CA VAL A 65 -3.37 11.03 -2.83
C VAL A 65 -2.20 10.08 -2.68
N ILE A 66 -2.34 9.09 -1.81
CA ILE A 66 -1.35 8.04 -1.55
C ILE A 66 -1.80 6.78 -2.26
N ARG A 67 -1.12 6.39 -3.33
CA ARG A 67 -1.45 5.20 -4.12
C ARG A 67 -0.55 4.06 -3.71
N ILE A 68 -1.12 2.93 -3.28
CA ILE A 68 -0.42 1.69 -2.98
C ILE A 68 -0.59 0.75 -4.16
N LEU A 69 0.51 0.46 -4.87
CA LEU A 69 0.48 -0.29 -6.12
C LEU A 69 1.73 -1.13 -6.38
N ASP A 70 1.55 -2.24 -7.09
CA ASP A 70 2.64 -3.16 -7.47
C ASP A 70 3.31 -2.78 -8.81
N SER A 71 2.68 -1.90 -9.59
CA SER A 71 3.13 -1.53 -10.93
C SER A 71 3.67 -0.09 -10.99
N ARG A 72 4.88 0.08 -11.52
CA ARG A 72 5.48 1.41 -11.77
C ARG A 72 4.92 2.13 -12.99
N ARG A 73 4.13 1.43 -13.81
CA ARG A 73 3.66 1.93 -15.11
C ARG A 73 2.24 2.49 -15.04
N GLU A 74 1.54 2.32 -13.93
CA GLU A 74 0.17 2.80 -13.79
C GLU A 74 0.12 4.33 -13.66
N GLU A 75 -0.45 4.95 -14.69
CA GLU A 75 -0.67 6.39 -14.72
C GLU A 75 -1.97 6.76 -13.98
N PHE A 76 -1.87 7.72 -13.06
CA PHE A 76 -3.02 8.32 -12.39
C PHE A 76 -3.03 9.81 -12.68
N ARG A 77 -3.65 10.16 -13.81
CA ARG A 77 -3.68 11.53 -14.31
C ARG A 77 -4.98 12.21 -13.88
N LEU A 78 -4.85 13.16 -12.97
CA LEU A 78 -5.94 14.04 -12.59
C LEU A 78 -6.16 15.11 -13.67
N SER A 79 -7.37 15.66 -13.76
CA SER A 79 -7.64 16.81 -14.63
C SER A 79 -6.85 18.04 -14.19
N LYS A 80 -6.55 18.92 -15.15
CA LYS A 80 -5.72 20.13 -14.94
C LYS A 80 -6.19 21.03 -13.78
N ALA A 81 -7.49 21.00 -13.47
CA ALA A 81 -8.06 21.77 -12.37
C ALA A 81 -7.53 21.33 -10.98
N TYR A 82 -7.09 20.08 -10.85
CA TYR A 82 -6.60 19.49 -9.60
C TYR A 82 -5.10 19.21 -9.58
N GLU A 83 -4.43 19.22 -10.74
CA GLU A 83 -3.00 18.89 -10.88
C GLU A 83 -2.07 19.73 -9.99
N GLN A 84 -2.42 21.00 -9.75
CA GLN A 84 -1.64 21.90 -8.87
C GLN A 84 -2.09 21.87 -7.40
N LYS A 85 -3.25 21.26 -7.11
CA LYS A 85 -3.85 21.25 -5.76
C LYS A 85 -3.69 19.91 -5.05
N ILE A 86 -3.28 18.88 -5.76
CA ILE A 86 -3.25 17.52 -5.24
C ILE A 86 -1.88 16.95 -5.48
N ASP A 87 -1.22 16.59 -4.38
CA ASP A 87 0.02 15.84 -4.44
C ASP A 87 -0.31 14.35 -4.60
N VAL A 88 0.32 13.69 -5.56
CA VAL A 88 0.14 12.27 -5.82
C VAL A 88 1.42 11.53 -5.45
N VAL A 89 1.35 10.77 -4.36
CA VAL A 89 2.43 9.96 -3.84
C VAL A 89 2.18 8.51 -4.23
N ASN A 90 3.07 7.94 -5.05
CA ASN A 90 3.05 6.51 -5.36
C ASN A 90 3.93 5.75 -4.36
N VAL A 91 3.36 4.77 -3.69
CA VAL A 91 4.01 3.85 -2.76
C VAL A 91 4.04 2.47 -3.40
N ILE A 92 5.24 2.01 -3.71
CA ILE A 92 5.46 0.83 -4.54
C ILE A 92 5.57 -0.43 -3.68
N THR A 93 4.74 -1.43 -3.98
CA THR A 93 4.74 -2.78 -3.37
C THR A 93 5.27 -3.86 -4.32
N ALA A 94 5.78 -3.47 -5.49
CA ALA A 94 6.41 -4.35 -6.46
C ALA A 94 7.54 -5.18 -5.79
N PRO A 95 7.71 -6.48 -6.09
CA PRO A 95 7.00 -7.23 -7.13
C PRO A 95 5.55 -7.59 -6.80
N GLU A 96 5.23 -7.91 -5.54
CA GLU A 96 3.85 -8.04 -5.02
C GLU A 96 3.90 -7.85 -3.49
N ILE A 97 2.80 -7.39 -2.86
CA ILE A 97 2.76 -7.17 -1.41
C ILE A 97 2.94 -8.45 -0.58
N GLU A 98 2.70 -9.62 -1.18
CA GLU A 98 2.95 -10.92 -0.55
C GLU A 98 4.43 -11.14 -0.18
N MET A 99 5.37 -10.33 -0.68
CA MET A 99 6.74 -10.29 -0.20
C MET A 99 6.83 -10.12 1.33
N LEU A 100 5.90 -9.38 1.94
CA LEU A 100 5.86 -9.21 3.40
C LEU A 100 5.67 -10.55 4.12
N ILE A 101 4.81 -11.43 3.60
CA ILE A 101 4.59 -12.76 4.16
C ILE A 101 5.83 -13.63 3.99
N ILE A 102 6.46 -13.58 2.81
CA ILE A 102 7.72 -14.32 2.56
C ILE A 102 8.81 -13.91 3.55
N HIS A 103 8.91 -12.61 3.89
CA HIS A 103 9.84 -12.14 4.91
C HIS A 103 9.44 -12.55 6.32
N ALA A 104 8.15 -12.49 6.66
CA ALA A 104 7.63 -12.92 7.95
C ALA A 104 7.90 -14.41 8.22
N GLU A 105 7.78 -15.25 7.19
CA GLU A 105 8.10 -16.69 7.23
C GLU A 105 9.60 -17.00 7.17
N GLY A 106 10.48 -15.99 7.03
CA GLY A 106 11.92 -16.21 6.86
C GLY A 106 12.28 -16.97 5.57
N ALA A 107 11.37 -16.99 4.58
CA ALA A 107 11.48 -17.81 3.37
C ALA A 107 12.14 -17.08 2.18
N TYR A 108 12.65 -15.86 2.39
CA TYR A 108 13.18 -15.00 1.33
C TYR A 108 14.30 -15.65 0.49
N ASP A 109 15.24 -16.36 1.13
CA ASP A 109 16.33 -17.02 0.40
C ASP A 109 15.83 -18.19 -0.46
N GLN A 110 14.80 -18.91 0.00
CA GLN A 110 14.16 -19.96 -0.79
C GLN A 110 13.39 -19.36 -1.97
N PHE A 111 12.67 -18.26 -1.73
CA PHE A 111 11.96 -17.52 -2.76
C PHE A 111 12.89 -17.01 -3.87
N LYS A 112 14.01 -16.37 -3.53
CA LYS A 112 14.99 -15.89 -4.51
C LYS A 112 15.49 -17.00 -5.44
N ARG A 113 15.63 -18.23 -4.92
CA ARG A 113 16.10 -19.39 -5.68
C ARG A 113 15.00 -20.07 -6.48
N SER A 114 13.73 -19.77 -6.22
CA SER A 114 12.61 -20.48 -6.82
C SER A 114 12.20 -19.96 -8.20
N GLY A 115 12.55 -18.71 -8.54
CA GLY A 115 12.13 -18.06 -9.79
C GLY A 115 10.62 -17.84 -9.93
N LYS A 116 9.86 -17.96 -8.83
CA LYS A 116 8.40 -17.82 -8.81
C LYS A 116 8.00 -16.39 -8.55
N LYS A 117 6.75 -16.03 -8.87
CA LYS A 117 6.13 -14.80 -8.33
C LYS A 117 5.88 -14.94 -6.82
N PRO A 118 5.90 -13.85 -6.03
CA PRO A 118 5.68 -13.91 -4.59
C PRO A 118 4.40 -14.65 -4.18
N SER A 119 3.27 -14.33 -4.79
CA SER A 119 1.99 -14.97 -4.54
C SER A 119 1.97 -16.44 -4.93
N GLU A 120 2.63 -16.81 -6.02
CA GLU A 120 2.77 -18.20 -6.44
C GLU A 120 3.63 -19.00 -5.45
N PHE A 121 4.73 -18.41 -4.97
CA PHE A 121 5.55 -19.01 -3.92
C PHE A 121 4.76 -19.19 -2.63
N CYS A 122 3.97 -18.20 -2.20
CA CYS A 122 3.12 -18.34 -1.02
C CYS A 122 2.12 -19.48 -1.19
N LYS A 123 1.47 -19.59 -2.34
CA LYS A 123 0.50 -20.66 -2.62
C LYS A 123 1.12 -22.05 -2.64
N ILE A 124 2.25 -22.23 -3.32
CA ILE A 124 2.84 -23.56 -3.57
C ILE A 124 3.79 -23.97 -2.44
N ASN A 125 4.70 -23.08 -2.06
CA ASN A 125 5.77 -23.38 -1.11
C ASN A 125 5.33 -23.18 0.34
N LEU A 126 4.56 -22.11 0.63
CA LEU A 126 4.05 -21.83 1.98
C LEU A 126 2.65 -22.42 2.23
N ARG A 127 2.01 -23.00 1.19
CA ARG A 127 0.65 -23.57 1.24
C ARG A 127 -0.44 -22.57 1.67
N MET A 128 -0.21 -21.29 1.37
CA MET A 128 -1.11 -20.19 1.69
C MET A 128 -1.94 -19.82 0.45
N HIS A 129 -3.05 -20.54 0.24
CA HIS A 129 -3.86 -20.39 -0.97
C HIS A 129 -4.57 -19.04 -1.07
N ASP A 130 -4.98 -18.48 0.06
CA ASP A 130 -5.77 -17.24 0.15
C ASP A 130 -4.92 -15.99 0.46
N VAL A 131 -3.62 -16.05 0.16
CA VAL A 131 -2.62 -15.01 0.47
C VAL A 131 -3.00 -13.60 -0.01
N LYS A 132 -3.87 -13.49 -1.03
CA LYS A 132 -4.34 -12.21 -1.61
C LYS A 132 -5.63 -11.68 -0.98
N SER A 133 -6.28 -12.45 -0.13
CA SER A 133 -7.58 -12.09 0.45
C SER A 133 -7.40 -11.13 1.62
N TYR A 134 -8.35 -10.21 1.80
CA TYR A 134 -8.36 -9.26 2.90
C TYR A 134 -8.32 -9.98 4.25
N ASP A 135 -9.22 -10.95 4.44
CA ASP A 135 -9.39 -11.68 5.70
C ASP A 135 -8.14 -12.47 6.07
N PHE A 136 -7.53 -13.15 5.11
CA PHE A 136 -6.28 -13.87 5.34
C PHE A 136 -5.18 -12.92 5.82
N VAL A 137 -4.99 -11.78 5.14
CA VAL A 137 -3.94 -10.82 5.48
C VAL A 137 -4.19 -10.16 6.83
N LYS A 138 -5.44 -9.77 7.13
CA LYS A 138 -5.87 -9.26 8.45
C LYS A 138 -5.58 -10.27 9.55
N GLN A 139 -5.90 -11.54 9.33
CA GLN A 139 -5.65 -12.59 10.32
C GLN A 139 -4.16 -12.88 10.49
N TYR A 140 -3.41 -13.00 9.40
CA TYR A 140 -1.99 -13.32 9.40
C TYR A 140 -1.17 -12.23 10.13
N PHE A 141 -1.45 -10.96 9.84
CA PHE A 141 -0.80 -9.81 10.48
C PHE A 141 -1.60 -9.24 11.65
N SER A 142 -2.40 -10.07 12.33
CA SER A 142 -3.15 -9.69 13.54
C SER A 142 -2.25 -9.17 14.67
N ASN A 143 -0.96 -9.56 14.68
CA ASN A 143 0.08 -8.89 15.44
C ASN A 143 0.73 -7.79 14.57
N PRO A 144 0.47 -6.49 14.83
CA PRO A 144 0.99 -5.41 14.01
C PRO A 144 2.53 -5.31 14.03
N GLN A 145 3.18 -5.78 15.09
CA GLN A 145 4.65 -5.76 15.17
C GLN A 145 5.30 -6.75 14.20
N LEU A 146 4.63 -7.86 13.89
CA LEU A 146 5.07 -8.78 12.84
C LEU A 146 5.06 -8.08 11.47
N LEU A 147 4.01 -7.30 11.19
CA LEU A 147 3.89 -6.52 9.96
C LEU A 147 5.00 -5.47 9.85
N VAL A 148 5.22 -4.68 10.90
CA VAL A 148 6.30 -3.68 10.93
C VAL A 148 7.66 -4.33 10.68
N LYS A 149 7.94 -5.48 11.31
CA LYS A 149 9.18 -6.23 11.09
C LYS A 149 9.30 -6.70 9.64
N ALA A 150 8.23 -7.24 9.06
CA ALA A 150 8.22 -7.67 7.66
C ALA A 150 8.46 -6.51 6.67
N ILE A 151 7.85 -5.34 6.92
CA ILE A 151 8.06 -4.13 6.09
C ILE A 151 9.51 -3.68 6.16
N LYS A 152 10.12 -3.65 7.36
CA LYS A 152 11.52 -3.26 7.54
C LYS A 152 12.49 -4.25 6.88
N GLU A 153 12.23 -5.55 7.01
CA GLU A 153 13.04 -6.58 6.34
C GLU A 153 12.90 -6.51 4.81
N TYR A 154 11.71 -6.22 4.31
CA TYR A 154 11.51 -6.00 2.89
C TYR A 154 12.30 -4.77 2.41
N ARG A 155 12.21 -3.64 3.12
CA ARG A 155 12.98 -2.42 2.81
C ARG A 155 14.50 -2.67 2.79
N ARG A 156 15.00 -3.51 3.70
CA ARG A 156 16.43 -3.85 3.79
C ARG A 156 16.93 -4.69 2.60
N THR A 157 16.07 -5.50 2.00
CA THR A 157 16.44 -6.48 0.99
C THR A 157 16.00 -6.10 -0.43
N ALA A 158 15.00 -5.23 -0.55
CA ALA A 158 14.53 -4.72 -1.83
C ALA A 158 15.50 -3.69 -2.42
N ASN A 159 15.71 -3.78 -3.74
CA ASN A 159 16.40 -2.74 -4.49
C ASN A 159 15.39 -1.67 -4.91
N ILE A 160 15.20 -0.65 -4.07
CA ILE A 160 14.23 0.42 -4.31
C ILE A 160 14.93 1.56 -5.08
N PRO A 161 14.48 1.90 -6.29
CA PRO A 161 15.00 3.03 -7.05
C PRO A 161 14.96 4.35 -6.28
N LYS A 162 15.95 5.21 -6.50
CA LYS A 162 16.00 6.54 -5.88
C LYS A 162 14.76 7.35 -6.26
N GLY A 163 14.09 7.89 -5.25
CA GLY A 163 12.87 8.70 -5.42
C GLY A 163 11.56 7.91 -5.39
N GLU A 164 11.60 6.57 -5.26
CA GLU A 164 10.40 5.77 -5.00
C GLU A 164 10.11 5.68 -3.49
N TYR A 165 8.84 5.83 -3.14
CA TYR A 165 8.36 5.54 -1.79
C TYR A 165 7.90 4.07 -1.70
N SER A 166 8.03 3.53 -0.50
CA SER A 166 7.63 2.17 -0.11
C SER A 166 6.78 2.21 1.15
N LEU A 167 6.18 1.08 1.54
CA LEU A 167 5.40 1.01 2.78
C LEU A 167 6.20 1.46 4.01
N SER A 168 7.52 1.24 4.02
CA SER A 168 8.39 1.67 5.11
C SER A 168 8.45 3.20 5.25
N ASP A 169 8.22 3.95 4.19
CA ASP A 169 8.26 5.42 4.21
C ASP A 169 6.95 6.02 4.76
N LEU A 170 5.90 5.21 4.90
CA LEU A 170 4.64 5.58 5.56
C LEU A 170 4.64 5.30 7.06
N LEU A 171 5.58 4.49 7.58
CA LEU A 171 5.66 4.16 9.00
C LEU A 171 6.15 5.36 9.83
N ARG A 172 5.67 5.47 11.08
CA ARG A 172 6.18 6.42 12.09
C ARG A 172 7.59 6.07 12.57
#